data_AF-A0A0K2RJR1-F1
#
_entry.id   AF-A0A0K2RJR1-F1
#
_cell.length_a   1.000
_cell.length_b   1.000
_cell.length_c   1.000
_cell.angle_alpha   90.00
_cell.angle_beta   90.00
_cell.angle_gamma   90.00
#
_symmetry.space_group_name_H-M   'P 1'
#
loop_
_entity.id
_entity.type
_entity.pdbx_description
1 polymer ?
#
loop_
_entity_poly.entity_id
_entity_poly.type
_entity_poly.pdbx_seq_one_letter_code
_entity_poly.pdbx_strand_id
1 'polypeptide(L)'
;MNATLPIIEQIGLERGYAVCCNGGVTLRLDPQLDAGYEIIHKATFDPAPALMALREQLPSAKYALEDEDGNFLSTERFQDASFGVEAIGVDFQTMLDATAVRVVVFSSENTAEEFSTAIRKIGLSGVTYSVGWTAWLDIAAAGVTKASALEQLRRRLGTHPRHTVAVGTAAMISKCSAGRARCRHGPGA
;
A
#
# COMPACT_ATOMS: atom_id res chain seq x y z
N MET A 1 -2.42 10.75 1.04
CA MET A 1 -2.50 10.91 2.53
C MET A 1 -3.93 10.92 3.06
N ASN A 2 -4.90 11.21 2.19
CA ASN A 2 -6.26 11.57 2.55
C ASN A 2 -7.05 10.45 3.27
N ALA A 3 -6.61 9.19 3.19
CA ALA A 3 -7.21 8.09 3.96
C ALA A 3 -6.61 7.89 5.37
N THR A 4 -5.36 8.30 5.59
CA THR A 4 -4.65 8.00 6.85
C THR A 4 -4.86 9.09 7.90
N LEU A 5 -4.82 10.36 7.50
CA LEU A 5 -4.94 11.50 8.43
C LEU A 5 -6.29 11.56 9.16
N PRO A 6 -7.45 11.32 8.52
CA PRO A 6 -8.74 11.33 9.23
C PRO A 6 -8.81 10.28 10.35
N ILE A 7 -8.19 9.11 10.14
CA ILE A 7 -8.14 8.06 11.17
C ILE A 7 -7.23 8.47 12.33
N ILE A 8 -6.07 9.08 12.04
CA ILE A 8 -5.14 9.62 13.06
C ILE A 8 -5.83 10.67 13.93
N GLU A 9 -6.58 11.57 13.31
CA GLU A 9 -7.38 12.58 13.99
C GLU A 9 -8.46 11.94 14.86
N GLN A 10 -9.22 10.98 14.32
CA GLN A 10 -10.29 10.29 15.04
C GLN A 10 -9.80 9.55 16.30
N ILE A 11 -8.58 8.98 16.28
CA ILE A 11 -7.99 8.31 17.44
C ILE A 11 -7.23 9.26 18.38
N GLY A 12 -7.14 10.55 18.05
CA GLY A 12 -6.46 11.57 18.87
C GLY A 12 -4.94 11.44 18.92
N LEU A 13 -4.30 10.89 17.88
CA LEU A 13 -2.84 10.72 17.86
C LEU A 13 -2.14 12.01 17.36
N GLU A 14 -1.68 12.83 18.30
CA GLU A 14 -1.05 14.12 17.96
C GLU A 14 0.45 14.01 17.60
N ARG A 15 1.16 13.03 18.17
CA ARG A 15 2.61 12.85 17.99
C ARG A 15 2.93 11.40 17.70
N GLY A 16 3.92 11.18 16.84
CA GLY A 16 4.38 9.84 16.50
C GLY A 16 4.63 9.68 15.01
N TYR A 17 4.30 8.50 14.49
CA TYR A 17 4.59 8.15 13.11
C TYR A 17 3.45 7.31 12.52
N ALA A 18 3.25 7.43 11.22
CA ALA A 18 2.32 6.59 10.47
C ALA A 18 3.00 6.03 9.23
N VAL A 19 2.74 4.76 8.94
CA VAL A 19 3.17 4.11 7.69
C VAL A 19 1.91 3.83 6.87
N CYS A 20 1.81 4.39 5.67
CA CYS A 20 0.66 4.27 4.79
C CYS A 20 1.09 3.79 3.38
N CYS A 21 0.12 3.68 2.46
CA CYS A 21 0.34 3.21 1.08
C CYS A 21 1.06 1.84 1.03
N ASN A 22 0.65 0.90 1.89
CA ASN A 22 1.30 -0.41 2.07
C ASN A 22 2.80 -0.40 2.41
N GLY A 23 3.32 0.71 2.94
CA GLY A 23 4.74 0.90 3.24
C GLY A 23 5.43 1.95 2.37
N GLY A 24 4.76 2.45 1.33
CA GLY A 24 5.31 3.45 0.41
C GLY A 24 5.52 4.83 1.03
N VAL A 25 4.80 5.19 2.09
CA VAL A 25 4.93 6.50 2.74
C VAL A 25 5.06 6.34 4.25
N THR A 26 5.99 7.10 4.85
CA THR A 26 6.10 7.26 6.31
C THR A 26 5.97 8.73 6.68
N LEU A 27 5.04 9.01 7.59
CA LEU A 27 4.79 10.32 8.17
C LEU A 27 5.39 10.42 9.56
N ARG A 28 5.85 11.62 9.94
CA ARG A 28 6.05 12.02 11.34
C ARG A 28 4.96 13.03 11.70
N LEU A 29 4.26 12.77 12.80
CA LEU A 29 3.21 13.64 13.35
C LEU A 29 3.81 14.53 14.43
N ASP A 30 3.52 15.82 14.34
CA ASP A 30 3.95 16.83 15.31
C ASP A 30 3.08 18.08 15.20
N PRO A 31 2.35 18.49 16.25
CA PRO A 31 1.49 19.67 16.22
C PRO A 31 2.27 20.98 16.06
N GLN A 32 3.61 20.96 16.16
CA GLN A 32 4.45 22.13 15.89
C GLN A 32 4.74 22.35 14.39
N LEU A 33 4.41 21.38 13.53
CA LEU A 33 4.52 21.52 12.08
C LEU A 33 3.27 22.21 11.52
N ASP A 34 3.43 23.00 10.47
CA ASP A 34 2.33 23.76 9.85
C ASP A 34 1.13 22.88 9.44
N ALA A 35 1.42 21.69 8.90
CA ALA A 35 0.40 20.72 8.51
C ALA A 35 0.06 19.70 9.62
N GLY A 36 0.69 19.81 10.80
CA GLY A 36 0.62 18.81 11.88
C GLY A 36 1.41 17.52 11.59
N TYR A 37 2.04 17.41 10.43
CA TYR A 37 2.87 16.27 10.03
C TYR A 37 3.89 16.64 8.95
N GLU A 38 4.86 15.76 8.72
CA GLU A 38 5.77 15.79 7.57
C GLU A 38 5.95 14.38 6.98
N ILE A 39 6.23 14.29 5.68
CA ILE A 39 6.62 13.04 5.03
C ILE A 39 8.13 12.85 5.22
N ILE A 40 8.53 11.84 5.99
CA ILE A 40 9.94 11.55 6.26
C ILE A 40 10.52 10.46 5.34
N HIS A 41 9.65 9.71 4.66
CA HIS A 41 10.03 8.74 3.65
C HIS A 41 8.90 8.57 2.64
N LYS A 42 9.25 8.53 1.35
CA LYS A 42 8.36 8.22 0.25
C LYS A 42 9.12 7.35 -0.74
N ALA A 43 8.57 6.18 -1.06
CA ALA A 43 9.10 5.27 -2.05
C ALA A 43 8.19 5.29 -3.28
N THR A 44 8.77 5.66 -4.42
CA THR A 44 8.08 5.75 -5.70
C THR A 44 8.68 4.78 -6.70
N PHE A 45 7.94 4.50 -7.77
CA PHE A 45 8.39 3.69 -8.90
C PHE A 45 7.67 4.10 -10.19
N ASP A 46 8.27 3.75 -11.32
CA ASP A 46 7.62 3.79 -12.64
C ASP A 46 6.62 2.63 -12.75
N PRO A 47 5.30 2.89 -12.82
CA PRO A 47 4.29 1.84 -12.90
C PRO A 47 4.13 1.29 -14.32
N ALA A 48 4.65 1.96 -15.36
CA ALA A 48 4.32 1.67 -16.75
C ALA A 48 4.63 0.22 -17.16
N PRO A 49 5.80 -0.37 -16.84
CA PRO A 49 6.10 -1.75 -17.23
C PRO A 49 5.11 -2.75 -16.64
N ALA A 50 4.72 -2.56 -15.38
CA ALA A 50 3.75 -3.42 -14.72
C ALA A 50 2.34 -3.24 -15.31
N LEU A 51 1.89 -1.98 -15.46
CA LEU A 51 0.57 -1.65 -16.00
C LEU A 51 0.39 -2.20 -17.42
N MET A 52 1.37 -2.06 -18.30
CA MET A 52 1.32 -2.60 -19.66
C MET A 52 1.17 -4.13 -19.66
N ALA A 53 2.02 -4.82 -18.88
CA ALA A 53 1.98 -6.29 -18.80
C ALA A 53 0.66 -6.81 -18.22
N LEU A 54 0.09 -6.09 -17.25
CA LEU A 54 -1.21 -6.39 -16.68
C LEU A 54 -2.34 -6.18 -17.68
N ARG A 55 -2.36 -5.04 -18.37
CA ARG A 55 -3.42 -4.71 -19.32
C ARG A 55 -3.51 -5.69 -20.48
N GLU A 56 -2.38 -6.25 -20.92
CA GLU A 56 -2.35 -7.27 -21.98
C GLU A 56 -3.07 -8.55 -21.55
N GLN A 57 -2.93 -8.98 -20.29
CA GLN A 57 -3.52 -10.23 -19.78
C GLN A 57 -4.87 -10.04 -19.09
N LEU A 58 -5.14 -8.83 -18.60
CA LEU A 58 -6.33 -8.45 -17.82
C LEU A 58 -6.94 -7.15 -18.41
N PRO A 59 -7.42 -7.18 -19.66
CA PRO A 59 -7.88 -5.97 -20.35
C PRO A 59 -9.14 -5.34 -19.74
N SER A 60 -9.95 -6.12 -19.04
CA SER A 60 -11.17 -5.70 -18.35
C SER A 60 -10.96 -5.35 -16.86
N ALA A 61 -9.74 -5.50 -16.34
CA ALA A 61 -9.46 -5.13 -14.97
C ALA A 61 -9.51 -3.60 -14.78
N LYS A 62 -9.82 -3.20 -13.55
CA LYS A 62 -9.82 -1.81 -13.10
C LYS A 62 -8.46 -1.51 -12.49
N TYR A 63 -7.94 -0.33 -12.82
CA TYR A 63 -6.63 0.12 -12.39
C TYR A 63 -6.78 1.41 -11.62
N ALA A 64 -6.05 1.51 -10.51
CA ALA A 64 -5.87 2.75 -9.77
C ALA A 64 -4.45 2.87 -9.24
N LEU A 65 -4.01 4.09 -8.96
CA LEU A 65 -2.73 4.33 -8.30
C LEU A 65 -2.78 5.55 -7.39
N GLU A 66 -1.96 5.52 -6.34
CA GLU A 66 -1.58 6.71 -5.60
C GLU A 66 -0.29 7.25 -6.20
N ASP A 67 -0.31 8.50 -6.68
CA ASP A 67 0.87 9.14 -7.25
C ASP A 67 1.78 9.76 -6.17
N GLU A 68 2.91 10.30 -6.60
CA GLU A 68 3.87 10.92 -5.69
C GLU A 68 3.36 12.19 -4.99
N ASP A 69 2.39 12.89 -5.57
CA ASP A 69 1.75 14.07 -4.97
C ASP A 69 0.64 13.68 -3.98
N GLY A 70 0.27 12.39 -3.95
CA GLY A 70 -0.75 11.84 -3.07
C GLY A 70 -2.16 11.92 -3.66
N ASN A 71 -2.29 12.17 -4.96
CA ASN A 71 -3.53 12.01 -5.70
C ASN A 71 -3.84 10.53 -5.90
N PHE A 72 -5.12 10.22 -6.07
CA PHE A 72 -5.59 8.88 -6.37
C PHE A 72 -6.18 8.86 -7.78
N LEU A 73 -5.49 8.24 -8.74
CA LEU A 73 -5.86 8.19 -10.16
C LEU A 73 -6.48 6.83 -10.50
N SER A 74 -7.43 6.78 -11.44
CA SER A 74 -8.09 5.52 -11.85
C SER A 74 -8.67 5.54 -13.27
N THR A 75 -8.75 4.37 -13.94
CA THR A 75 -9.24 4.24 -15.34
C THR A 75 -10.75 4.36 -15.51
N GLU A 76 -11.49 4.19 -14.43
CA GLU A 76 -12.94 4.35 -14.35
C GLU A 76 -13.25 5.13 -13.07
N ARG A 77 -14.51 5.49 -12.79
CA ARG A 77 -14.91 5.79 -11.40
C ARG A 77 -14.89 4.51 -10.56
N PHE A 78 -13.70 3.93 -10.43
CA PHE A 78 -13.41 2.79 -9.59
C PHE A 78 -13.27 3.31 -8.17
N GLN A 79 -14.41 3.39 -7.49
CA GLN A 79 -14.49 3.82 -6.12
C GLN A 79 -14.75 2.59 -5.24
N ASP A 80 -13.73 2.15 -4.52
CA ASP A 80 -13.89 1.20 -3.42
C ASP A 80 -13.85 1.95 -2.08
N ALA A 81 -14.73 1.56 -1.15
CA ALA A 81 -14.79 2.17 0.19
C ALA A 81 -13.46 2.02 0.95
N SER A 82 -12.66 1.01 0.63
CA SER A 82 -11.33 0.79 1.23
C SER A 82 -10.28 1.81 0.81
N PHE A 83 -10.52 2.61 -0.23
CA PHE A 83 -9.57 3.66 -0.64
C PHE A 83 -9.59 4.86 0.30
N GLY A 84 -10.71 5.13 0.97
CA GLY A 84 -10.86 6.27 1.89
C GLY A 84 -10.75 7.65 1.24
N VAL A 85 -10.67 7.73 -0.09
CA VAL A 85 -10.52 8.96 -0.90
C VAL A 85 -11.25 8.77 -2.22
N GLU A 86 -11.83 9.84 -2.76
CA GLU A 86 -12.43 9.82 -4.10
C GLU A 86 -11.35 9.75 -5.19
N ALA A 87 -11.51 8.83 -6.14
CA ALA A 87 -10.58 8.66 -7.24
C ALA A 87 -10.82 9.68 -8.36
N ILE A 88 -9.73 10.22 -8.91
CA ILE A 88 -9.73 11.05 -10.10
C ILE A 88 -9.73 10.12 -11.31
N GLY A 89 -10.79 10.17 -12.11
CA GLY A 89 -10.89 9.43 -13.36
C GLY A 89 -9.92 9.99 -14.40
N VAL A 90 -9.02 9.16 -14.91
CA VAL A 90 -8.02 9.51 -15.94
C VAL A 90 -7.96 8.43 -17.02
N ASP A 91 -7.38 8.76 -18.17
CA ASP A 91 -7.09 7.74 -19.17
C ASP A 91 -5.89 6.86 -18.78
N PHE A 92 -5.74 5.74 -19.46
CA PHE A 92 -4.66 4.80 -19.14
C PHE A 92 -3.28 5.37 -19.44
N GLN A 93 -3.15 6.27 -20.42
CA GLN A 93 -1.87 6.89 -20.77
C GLN A 93 -1.36 7.76 -19.63
N THR A 94 -2.26 8.54 -19.01
CA THR A 94 -1.97 9.35 -17.81
C THR A 94 -1.41 8.49 -16.68
N MET A 95 -1.93 7.27 -16.49
CA MET A 95 -1.39 6.36 -15.48
C MET A 95 -0.01 5.80 -15.83
N LEU A 96 0.28 5.59 -17.11
CA LEU A 96 1.62 5.16 -17.56
C LEU A 96 2.65 6.28 -17.37
N ASP A 97 2.25 7.52 -17.54
CA ASP A 97 3.14 8.68 -17.42
C ASP A 97 3.33 9.16 -15.96
N ALA A 98 2.61 8.55 -15.00
CA ALA A 98 2.65 8.92 -13.59
C ALA A 98 3.82 8.27 -12.84
N THR A 99 4.33 8.96 -11.81
CA THR A 99 5.17 8.36 -10.77
C THR A 99 4.27 7.79 -9.67
N ALA A 100 4.31 6.48 -9.42
CA ALA A 100 3.42 5.84 -8.45
C ALA A 100 4.11 5.55 -7.12
N VAL A 101 3.35 5.68 -6.03
CA VAL A 101 3.69 5.14 -4.70
C VAL A 101 3.10 3.73 -4.54
N ARG A 102 1.88 3.54 -5.04
CA ARG A 102 1.14 2.27 -4.98
C ARG A 102 0.23 2.15 -6.20
N VAL A 103 0.20 0.97 -6.80
CA VAL A 103 -0.80 0.62 -7.83
C VAL A 103 -1.73 -0.45 -7.25
N VAL A 104 -3.01 -0.34 -7.58
CA VAL A 104 -4.06 -1.30 -7.27
C VAL A 104 -4.69 -1.80 -8.57
N VAL A 105 -4.87 -3.11 -8.67
CA VAL A 105 -5.60 -3.74 -9.77
C VAL A 105 -6.70 -4.60 -9.20
N PHE A 106 -7.89 -4.47 -9.75
CA PHE A 106 -9.05 -5.24 -9.35
C PHE A 106 -9.77 -5.82 -10.57
N SER A 107 -10.12 -7.10 -10.52
CA SER A 107 -10.97 -7.73 -11.53
C SER A 107 -12.29 -8.18 -10.92
N SER A 108 -13.41 -7.79 -11.54
CA SER A 108 -14.73 -8.33 -11.21
C SER A 108 -15.10 -9.57 -12.03
N GLU A 109 -14.33 -9.87 -13.08
CA GLU A 109 -14.63 -10.95 -14.03
C GLU A 109 -13.93 -12.26 -13.67
N ASN A 110 -12.83 -12.19 -12.93
CA ASN A 110 -12.05 -13.36 -12.55
C ASN A 110 -12.33 -13.79 -11.11
N THR A 111 -12.33 -15.09 -10.88
CA THR A 111 -12.17 -15.63 -9.52
C THR A 111 -10.80 -15.26 -8.95
N ALA A 112 -10.66 -15.34 -7.62
CA ALA A 112 -9.38 -15.04 -6.96
C ALA A 112 -8.26 -16.00 -7.43
N GLU A 113 -8.59 -17.26 -7.70
CA GLU A 113 -7.67 -18.29 -8.17
C GLU A 113 -7.20 -18.05 -9.61
N GLU A 114 -8.12 -17.72 -10.52
CA GLU A 114 -7.82 -17.38 -11.91
C GLU A 114 -6.94 -16.13 -11.98
N PHE A 115 -7.33 -15.09 -11.24
CA PHE A 115 -6.58 -13.84 -11.14
C PHE A 115 -5.16 -14.09 -10.61
N SER A 116 -5.04 -14.81 -9.48
CA SER A 116 -3.74 -15.18 -8.91
C SER A 116 -2.87 -15.96 -9.90
N THR A 117 -3.48 -16.85 -10.70
CA THR A 117 -2.79 -17.61 -11.72
C THR A 117 -2.32 -16.73 -12.87
N ALA A 118 -3.13 -15.76 -13.31
CA ALA A 118 -2.76 -14.78 -14.31
C ALA A 118 -1.57 -13.92 -13.83
N ILE A 119 -1.64 -13.37 -12.62
CA ILE A 119 -0.54 -12.56 -12.04
C ILE A 119 0.78 -13.33 -11.99
N ARG A 120 0.76 -14.61 -11.59
CA ARG A 120 1.96 -15.46 -11.57
C ARG A 120 2.56 -15.67 -12.96
N LYS A 121 1.73 -15.76 -14.00
CA LYS A 121 2.19 -15.93 -15.39
C LYS A 121 2.79 -14.65 -15.96
N ILE A 122 2.25 -13.49 -15.60
CA ILE A 122 2.76 -12.18 -16.04
C ILE A 122 4.20 -11.96 -15.56
N GLY A 123 4.51 -12.38 -14.33
CA GLY A 123 5.88 -12.28 -13.81
C GLY A 123 6.33 -10.84 -13.61
N LEU A 124 5.64 -10.08 -12.75
CA LEU A 124 5.97 -8.70 -12.43
C LEU A 124 7.36 -8.58 -11.80
N SER A 125 8.33 -8.07 -12.57
CA SER A 125 9.71 -7.87 -12.13
C SER A 125 9.94 -6.42 -11.69
N GLY A 126 10.94 -6.19 -10.83
CA GLY A 126 11.31 -4.84 -10.38
C GLY A 126 10.33 -4.18 -9.41
N VAL A 127 9.29 -4.87 -8.97
CA VAL A 127 8.27 -4.37 -8.05
C VAL A 127 7.99 -5.38 -6.93
N THR A 128 7.38 -4.91 -5.84
CA THR A 128 6.81 -5.77 -4.79
C THR A 128 5.31 -5.80 -4.94
N TYR A 129 4.70 -6.98 -4.88
CA TYR A 129 3.26 -7.11 -5.01
C TYR A 129 2.65 -8.11 -4.03
N SER A 130 1.35 -7.96 -3.79
CA SER A 130 0.55 -8.90 -3.00
C SER A 130 -0.83 -9.08 -3.62
N VAL A 131 -1.24 -10.34 -3.78
CA VAL A 131 -2.60 -10.70 -4.19
C VAL A 131 -3.44 -10.93 -2.93
N GLY A 132 -4.64 -10.33 -2.92
CA GLY A 132 -5.62 -10.48 -1.85
C GLY A 132 -6.37 -11.81 -1.90
N TRP A 133 -7.35 -11.96 -1.01
CA TRP A 133 -8.28 -13.08 -1.00
C TRP A 133 -9.35 -12.97 -2.10
N THR A 134 -9.56 -11.76 -2.61
CA THR A 134 -10.34 -11.47 -3.82
C THR A 134 -9.38 -11.24 -4.99
N ALA A 135 -9.91 -11.03 -6.20
CA ALA A 135 -9.13 -10.67 -7.38
C ALA A 135 -8.60 -9.22 -7.31
N TRP A 136 -7.77 -8.98 -6.29
CA TRP A 136 -7.21 -7.70 -5.90
C TRP A 136 -5.68 -7.83 -5.82
N LEU A 137 -4.97 -6.90 -6.42
CA LEU A 137 -3.52 -6.82 -6.44
C LEU A 137 -3.09 -5.46 -5.95
N ASP A 138 -2.19 -5.43 -4.96
CA ASP A 138 -1.42 -4.23 -4.63
C ASP A 138 0.01 -4.38 -5.17
N ILE A 139 0.55 -3.32 -5.74
CA ILE A 139 1.93 -3.21 -6.24
C ILE A 139 2.58 -1.97 -5.63
N ALA A 140 3.85 -2.09 -5.25
CA ALA A 140 4.69 -1.03 -4.75
C ALA A 140 6.11 -1.17 -5.31
N ALA A 141 6.95 -0.16 -5.06
CA ALA A 141 8.36 -0.20 -5.42
C ALA A 141 9.07 -1.45 -4.84
N ALA A 142 10.15 -1.90 -5.48
CA ALA A 142 10.90 -3.07 -5.04
C ALA A 142 11.34 -2.98 -3.56
N GLY A 143 11.07 -4.03 -2.78
CA GLY A 143 11.39 -4.12 -1.36
C GLY A 143 10.44 -3.36 -0.43
N VAL A 144 9.46 -2.63 -0.97
CA VAL A 144 8.52 -1.84 -0.18
C VAL A 144 7.37 -2.71 0.32
N THR A 145 7.25 -2.81 1.63
CA THR A 145 6.16 -3.47 2.35
C THR A 145 5.91 -2.74 3.66
N LYS A 146 4.76 -2.97 4.30
CA LYS A 146 4.49 -2.47 5.65
C LYS A 146 5.58 -2.92 6.63
N ALA A 147 6.03 -4.17 6.50
CA ALA A 147 7.07 -4.73 7.38
C ALA A 147 8.42 -4.05 7.18
N SER A 148 8.87 -3.83 5.93
CA SER A 148 10.15 -3.17 5.66
C SER A 148 10.13 -1.70 6.07
N ALA A 149 9.02 -0.98 5.86
CA ALA A 149 8.86 0.40 6.32
C ALA A 149 8.86 0.52 7.85
N LEU A 150 8.12 -0.36 8.56
CA LEU A 150 8.12 -0.39 10.02
C LEU A 150 9.49 -0.78 10.60
N GLU A 151 10.22 -1.67 9.94
CA GLU A 151 11.60 -2.03 10.33
C GLU A 151 12.56 -0.84 10.17
N GLN A 152 12.45 -0.08 9.07
CA GLN A 152 13.21 1.15 8.89
C GLN A 152 12.89 2.17 10.00
N LEU A 153 11.60 2.36 10.31
CA LEU A 153 11.18 3.25 11.38
C LEU A 153 11.69 2.79 12.75
N ARG A 154 11.59 1.49 13.06
CA ARG A 154 12.11 0.90 14.31
C ARG A 154 13.61 1.20 14.47
N ARG A 155 14.39 1.03 13.40
CA ARG A 155 15.83 1.36 13.40
C ARG A 155 16.08 2.84 13.61
N ARG A 156 15.33 3.71 12.93
CA ARG A 156 15.40 5.17 13.10
C ARG A 156 15.17 5.59 14.55
N LEU A 157 14.25 4.91 15.24
CA LEU A 157 13.93 5.17 16.66
C LEU A 157 14.90 4.51 17.65
N GLY A 158 15.85 3.68 17.18
CA GLY A 158 16.77 2.94 18.06
C GLY A 158 16.09 1.86 18.91
N THR A 159 14.87 1.45 18.56
CA THR A 159 14.09 0.51 19.37
C THR A 159 14.52 -0.93 19.11
N HIS A 160 14.98 -1.66 20.12
CA HIS A 160 15.34 -3.08 19.96
C HIS A 160 14.13 -3.94 19.54
N PRO A 161 14.26 -4.98 18.65
CA PRO A 161 13.12 -5.78 18.19
C PRO A 161 12.27 -6.39 19.30
N ARG A 162 12.92 -6.82 20.40
CA ARG A 162 12.25 -7.36 21.59
C ARG A 162 11.29 -6.37 22.29
N HIS A 163 11.40 -5.07 22.00
CA HIS A 163 10.55 -4.00 22.52
C HIS A 163 9.50 -3.56 21.48
N THR A 164 9.29 -4.34 20.43
CA THR A 164 8.29 -4.06 19.39
C THR A 164 7.19 -5.10 19.45
N VAL A 165 5.94 -4.64 19.34
CA VAL A 165 4.76 -5.49 19.14
C VAL A 165 4.08 -5.07 17.85
N ALA A 166 3.65 -6.05 17.05
CA ALA A 166 2.84 -5.83 15.86
C ALA A 166 1.43 -6.38 16.13
N VAL A 167 0.42 -5.57 15.87
CA VAL A 167 -0.99 -5.93 16.01
C VAL A 167 -1.67 -5.69 14.66
N GLY A 168 -2.46 -6.66 14.20
CA GLY A 168 -3.09 -6.64 12.89
C GLY A 168 -3.76 -7.98 12.59
N THR A 169 -4.22 -8.18 11.36
CA THR A 169 -4.77 -9.46 10.93
C THR A 169 -3.66 -10.48 10.66
N ALA A 170 -3.98 -11.78 10.70
CA ALA A 170 -2.99 -12.86 10.59
C ALA A 170 -2.07 -12.74 9.35
N ALA A 171 -2.63 -12.31 8.21
CA ALA A 171 -1.87 -12.10 6.97
C ALA A 171 -0.88 -10.92 7.03
N MET A 172 -1.12 -9.93 7.90
CA MET A 172 -0.25 -8.77 8.10
C MET A 172 0.85 -9.05 9.11
N ILE A 173 0.56 -9.81 10.18
CA ILE A 173 1.51 -10.08 11.27
C ILE A 173 2.61 -11.05 10.84
N SER A 174 2.31 -12.07 10.02
CA SER A 174 3.28 -13.11 9.61
C SER A 174 4.49 -12.55 8.84
N LYS A 175 4.33 -11.41 8.16
CA LYS A 175 5.42 -10.73 7.43
C LYS A 175 6.32 -9.88 8.34
N CYS A 176 5.84 -9.47 9.52
CA CYS A 176 6.63 -8.70 10.51
C CYS A 176 7.45 -9.60 11.45
N SER A 177 7.13 -10.89 11.56
CA SER A 177 7.73 -11.81 12.54
C SER A 177 9.08 -12.42 12.12
N ALA A 178 9.58 -12.11 10.92
CA ALA A 178 10.90 -12.54 10.44
C ALA A 178 12.08 -12.02 11.33
N GLY A 179 11.80 -11.13 12.29
CA GLY A 179 12.72 -10.68 13.34
C GLY A 179 12.15 -10.77 14.76
N ARG A 180 11.73 -11.96 15.23
CA ARG A 180 11.39 -12.28 16.65
C ARG A 180 10.58 -11.20 17.42
N ALA A 181 9.46 -10.76 16.88
CA ALA A 181 8.38 -10.13 17.67
C ALA A 181 7.38 -11.22 18.07
N ARG A 182 6.95 -11.28 19.34
CA ARG A 182 5.97 -12.27 19.81
C ARG A 182 4.61 -12.01 19.14
N CYS A 183 4.18 -12.91 18.25
CA CYS A 183 2.81 -12.93 17.74
C CYS A 183 1.86 -13.43 18.85
N ARG A 184 0.97 -12.57 19.35
CA ARG A 184 -0.18 -13.04 20.15
C ARG A 184 -1.39 -13.07 19.24
N HIS A 185 -1.93 -14.27 19.02
CA HIS A 185 -3.23 -14.46 18.38
C HIS A 185 -4.29 -14.16 19.45
N GLY A 186 -5.24 -13.28 19.13
CA GLY A 186 -6.46 -13.16 19.93
C GLY A 186 -7.29 -14.45 19.81
N PRO A 187 -8.05 -14.84 20.84
CA PRO A 187 -8.93 -16.00 20.75
C PRO A 187 -10.00 -15.73 19.68
N GLY A 188 -10.15 -16.68 18.77
CA GLY A 188 -11.10 -16.59 17.66
C GLY A 188 -12.55 -16.51 18.14
N ALA A 189 -13.34 -15.74 17.41
CA ALA A 189 -14.79 -15.82 17.32
C ALA A 189 -15.13 -15.88 15.82
#